data_AF-A0A947CBK7-F1
#
_entry.id   AF-A0A947CBK7-F1
#
_cell.length_a   1.000
_cell.length_b   1.000
_cell.length_c   1.000
_cell.angle_alpha   90.00
_cell.angle_beta   90.00
_cell.angle_gamma   90.00
#
_symmetry.space_group_name_H-M   'P 1'
#
loop_
_entity.id
_entity.type
_entity.pdbx_description
1 polymer ?
#
loop_
_entity_poly.entity_id
_entity_poly.type
_entity_poly.pdbx_seq_one_letter_code
_entity_poly.pdbx_strand_id
1 'polypeptide(L)'
;GVLIRSGRTRLVATGTVIRLTAMATTAVILVVMTDFPGAWIGAASLSAAVITEAIAARWMASGAIRELLTGPERADPAAPSLGYRRISHFYFPLLLTSIIGLMVHPMLTFFMGRAASPVESLAVFPVVHALSFIFRALGLSYQDAAIALLGRENEHFPELARFGAVLGLAATAGLAAVAFTPLADVWFVTISGLSPELASFAYTPTRILVILPALSVLLSFQRAILMQSRVTRPITVATMIEVGAIATLFIAGGWWLGWVGVTAAFVSYVGGRALSTAYLVPHVRRVLPATRE
;
A
#
# COMPACT_ATOMS: atom_id res chain seq x y z
N GLY A 1 12.12 7.23 -10.48
CA GLY A 1 11.87 8.37 -11.37
C GLY A 1 12.72 8.30 -12.63
N VAL A 2 13.96 8.78 -12.57
CA VAL A 2 14.89 8.86 -13.72
C VAL A 2 15.04 7.54 -14.47
N LEU A 3 15.29 6.43 -13.75
CA LEU A 3 15.43 5.09 -14.34
C LEU A 3 14.18 4.58 -15.05
N ILE A 4 12.98 4.96 -14.58
CA ILE A 4 11.71 4.55 -15.20
C ILE A 4 11.50 5.34 -16.50
N ARG A 5 11.72 6.66 -16.45
CA ARG A 5 11.61 7.53 -17.63
C ARG A 5 12.60 7.12 -18.74
N SER A 6 13.78 6.63 -18.38
CA SER A 6 14.78 6.14 -19.34
C SER A 6 14.57 4.69 -19.78
N GLY A 7 13.44 4.06 -19.44
CA GLY A 7 13.11 2.68 -19.83
C GLY A 7 13.94 1.60 -19.12
N ARG A 8 14.75 1.95 -18.12
CA ARG A 8 15.65 1.03 -17.39
C ARG A 8 14.97 0.44 -16.15
N THR A 9 13.72 0.00 -16.27
CA THR A 9 12.91 -0.52 -15.15
C THR A 9 13.52 -1.75 -14.49
N ARG A 10 14.26 -2.58 -15.23
CA ARG A 10 14.98 -3.75 -14.68
C ARG A 10 15.97 -3.38 -13.56
N LEU A 11 16.60 -2.20 -13.63
CA LEU A 11 17.52 -1.73 -12.60
C LEU A 11 16.80 -1.42 -11.27
N VAL A 12 15.51 -1.08 -11.33
CA VAL A 12 14.68 -0.90 -10.13
C VAL A 12 14.47 -2.23 -9.41
N ALA A 13 14.26 -3.31 -10.15
CA ALA A 13 14.18 -4.66 -9.58
C ALA A 13 15.52 -5.10 -8.98
N THR A 14 16.65 -4.81 -9.65
CA THR A 14 17.99 -5.07 -9.08
C THR A 14 18.21 -4.31 -7.77
N GLY A 15 17.77 -3.05 -7.66
CA GLY A 15 17.81 -2.28 -6.41
C GLY A 15 17.05 -2.98 -5.27
N THR A 16 15.89 -3.56 -5.58
CA THR A 16 15.11 -4.32 -4.59
C THR A 16 15.85 -5.58 -4.12
N VAL A 17 16.52 -6.31 -5.03
CA VAL A 17 17.34 -7.48 -4.67
C VAL A 17 18.51 -7.07 -3.77
N ILE A 18 19.18 -5.96 -4.10
CA ILE A 18 20.26 -5.40 -3.27
C ILE A 18 19.73 -5.06 -1.87
N ARG A 19 18.57 -4.39 -1.78
CA ARG A 19 17.94 -4.07 -0.50
C ARG A 19 17.69 -5.32 0.33
N LEU A 20 17.05 -6.34 -0.25
CA LEU A 20 16.72 -7.58 0.46
C LEU A 20 17.97 -8.32 0.93
N THR A 21 19.01 -8.35 0.09
CA THR A 21 20.30 -8.99 0.42
C THR A 21 20.99 -8.26 1.57
N ALA A 22 21.07 -6.92 1.50
CA ALA A 22 21.64 -6.10 2.56
C ALA A 22 20.85 -6.27 3.88
N MET A 23 19.53 -6.23 3.81
CA MET A 23 18.64 -6.44 4.97
C MET A 23 18.87 -7.80 5.62
N ALA A 24 18.88 -8.88 4.84
CA ALA A 24 19.07 -10.24 5.34
C ALA A 24 20.48 -10.42 5.93
N THR A 25 21.50 -9.90 5.24
CA THR A 25 22.90 -10.01 5.68
C THR A 25 23.11 -9.27 7.00
N THR A 26 22.63 -8.04 7.12
CA THR A 26 22.71 -7.25 8.36
C THR A 26 21.95 -7.93 9.50
N ALA A 27 20.75 -8.47 9.23
CA ALA A 27 19.97 -9.17 10.26
C ALA A 27 20.70 -10.41 10.76
N VAL A 28 21.20 -11.27 9.87
CA VAL A 28 21.93 -12.49 10.24
C VAL A 28 23.20 -12.17 11.02
N ILE A 29 23.98 -11.19 10.57
CA ILE A 29 25.21 -10.77 11.26
C ILE A 29 24.89 -10.31 12.68
N LEU A 30 23.89 -9.44 12.86
CA LEU A 30 23.55 -8.90 14.17
C LEU A 30 22.97 -9.96 15.10
N VAL A 31 22.15 -10.90 14.60
CA VAL A 31 21.63 -12.01 15.40
C VAL A 31 22.74 -12.95 15.88
N VAL A 32 23.74 -13.22 15.04
CA VAL A 32 24.82 -14.15 15.39
C VAL A 32 25.88 -13.49 16.27
N MET A 33 26.14 -12.19 16.10
CA MET A 33 27.24 -11.50 16.78
C MET A 33 26.83 -10.74 18.03
N THR A 34 25.54 -10.49 18.27
CA THR A 34 25.07 -9.63 19.37
C THR A 34 23.83 -10.19 20.05
N ASP A 35 23.69 -9.92 21.36
CA ASP A 35 22.48 -10.20 22.13
C ASP A 35 21.47 -9.04 22.09
N PHE A 36 21.45 -8.28 20.99
CA PHE A 36 20.59 -7.11 20.91
C PHE A 36 19.10 -7.47 20.85
N PRO A 37 18.22 -6.63 21.42
CA PRO A 37 16.78 -6.81 21.26
C PRO A 37 16.42 -6.87 19.77
N GLY A 38 15.55 -7.81 19.39
CA GLY A 38 15.17 -8.01 17.98
C GLY A 38 14.66 -6.75 17.28
N ALA A 39 14.04 -5.82 18.02
CA ALA A 39 13.62 -4.51 17.50
C ALA A 39 14.81 -3.66 16.99
N TRP A 40 15.95 -3.68 17.69
CA TRP A 40 17.14 -2.93 17.31
C TRP A 40 17.80 -3.55 16.08
N ILE A 41 17.84 -4.89 16.04
CA ILE A 41 18.32 -5.65 14.89
C ILE A 41 17.46 -5.33 13.65
N GLY A 42 16.13 -5.36 13.79
CA GLY A 42 15.20 -5.01 12.72
C GLY A 42 15.39 -3.58 12.22
N ALA A 43 15.53 -2.61 13.14
CA ALA A 43 15.78 -1.21 12.80
C ALA A 43 17.10 -1.03 12.05
N ALA A 44 18.21 -1.59 12.55
CA ALA A 44 19.52 -1.52 11.92
C ALA A 44 19.53 -2.16 10.53
N SER A 45 18.88 -3.32 10.39
CA SER A 45 18.78 -4.06 9.12
C SER A 45 18.01 -3.27 8.06
N LEU A 46 16.89 -2.65 8.43
CA LEU A 46 16.11 -1.78 7.54
C LEU A 46 16.91 -0.52 7.15
N SER A 47 17.57 0.14 8.10
CA SER A 47 18.38 1.33 7.82
C SER A 47 19.55 1.03 6.89
N ALA A 48 20.28 -0.05 7.14
CA ALA A 48 21.39 -0.48 6.28
C ALA A 48 20.89 -0.77 4.86
N ALA A 49 19.81 -1.53 4.73
CA ALA A 49 19.23 -1.89 3.44
C ALA A 49 18.80 -0.67 2.61
N VAL A 50 18.16 0.32 3.23
CA VAL A 50 17.73 1.57 2.56
C VAL A 50 18.93 2.42 2.13
N ILE A 51 19.96 2.54 2.97
CA ILE A 51 21.18 3.28 2.64
C ILE A 51 21.90 2.61 1.46
N THR A 52 22.08 1.29 1.52
CA THR A 52 22.71 0.52 0.45
C THR A 52 21.93 0.63 -0.87
N GLU A 53 20.60 0.51 -0.83
CA GLU A 53 19.75 0.69 -2.02
C GLU A 53 19.86 2.12 -2.57
N ALA A 54 19.89 3.14 -1.72
CA ALA A 54 20.02 4.54 -2.15
C ALA A 54 21.34 4.80 -2.87
N ILE A 55 22.45 4.28 -2.35
CA ILE A 55 23.77 4.38 -2.98
C ILE A 55 23.78 3.63 -4.32
N ALA A 56 23.29 2.38 -4.34
CA ALA A 56 23.21 1.58 -5.56
C ALA A 56 22.34 2.24 -6.63
N ALA A 57 21.16 2.75 -6.26
CA ALA A 57 20.25 3.44 -7.15
C ALA A 57 20.88 4.71 -7.74
N ARG A 58 21.64 5.47 -6.93
CA ARG A 58 22.37 6.66 -7.40
C ARG A 58 23.43 6.28 -8.44
N TRP A 59 24.17 5.20 -8.21
CA TRP A 59 25.16 4.70 -9.18
C TRP A 59 24.50 4.17 -10.45
N MET A 60 23.45 3.36 -10.34
CA MET A 60 22.69 2.84 -11.49
C MET A 60 22.05 3.95 -12.32
N ALA A 61 21.61 5.04 -11.69
CA ALA A 61 21.04 6.19 -12.37
C ALA A 61 22.07 7.12 -13.00
N SER A 62 23.37 6.99 -12.68
CA SER A 62 24.41 7.93 -13.10
C SER A 62 24.49 8.13 -14.61
N GLY A 63 24.37 7.05 -15.40
CA GLY A 63 24.36 7.11 -16.86
C GLY A 63 23.15 7.86 -17.41
N ALA A 64 21.95 7.55 -16.91
CA ALA A 64 20.72 8.24 -17.30
C ALA A 64 20.71 9.71 -16.88
N ILE A 65 21.30 10.04 -15.72
CA ILE A 65 21.49 11.43 -15.28
C ILE A 65 22.46 12.15 -16.22
N ARG A 66 23.57 11.51 -16.60
CA ARG A 66 24.53 12.09 -17.53
C ARG A 66 23.87 12.38 -18.88
N GLU A 67 23.14 11.43 -19.46
CA GLU A 67 22.37 11.60 -20.69
C GLU A 67 21.38 12.78 -20.60
N LEU A 68 20.65 12.91 -19.50
CA LEU A 68 19.72 14.03 -19.28
C LEU A 68 20.44 15.38 -19.18
N LEU A 69 21.64 15.42 -18.61
CA LEU A 69 22.42 16.65 -18.48
C LEU A 69 23.17 17.04 -19.76
N THR A 70 23.51 16.07 -20.62
CA THR A 70 24.26 16.30 -21.87
C THR A 70 23.38 16.28 -23.12
N GLY A 71 22.11 15.87 -23.02
CA GLY A 71 21.21 15.70 -24.14
C GLY A 71 20.87 17.00 -24.87
N PRO A 72 20.51 16.93 -26.17
CA PRO A 72 20.18 18.09 -27.00
C PRO A 72 18.89 18.82 -26.59
N GLU A 73 18.07 18.24 -25.69
CA GLU A 73 16.96 18.91 -24.99
C GLU A 73 17.49 19.93 -23.95
N ARG A 74 18.45 20.78 -24.32
CA ARG A 74 18.68 22.00 -23.56
C ARG A 74 17.38 22.79 -23.61
N ALA A 75 16.89 23.14 -22.43
CA ALA A 75 15.72 23.98 -22.20
C ALA A 75 15.66 25.07 -23.28
N ASP A 76 14.55 25.11 -24.00
CA ASP A 76 14.18 26.26 -24.82
C ASP A 76 14.53 27.53 -24.02
N PRO A 77 15.35 28.45 -24.53
CA PRO A 77 15.71 29.67 -23.81
C PRO A 77 14.48 30.50 -23.40
N ALA A 78 13.34 30.29 -24.08
CA ALA A 78 12.04 30.88 -23.75
C ALA A 78 11.25 30.08 -22.70
N ALA A 79 11.68 28.86 -22.33
CA ALA A 79 11.02 28.09 -21.28
C ALA A 79 11.19 28.81 -19.94
N PRO A 80 10.10 29.15 -19.24
CA PRO A 80 10.16 29.87 -17.98
C PRO A 80 11.01 29.09 -16.98
N SER A 81 11.94 29.78 -16.31
CA SER A 81 12.77 29.19 -15.28
C SER A 81 11.89 28.50 -14.23
N LEU A 82 12.18 27.22 -13.97
CA LEU A 82 11.51 26.42 -12.95
C LEU A 82 11.87 26.96 -11.56
N GLY A 83 11.22 28.04 -11.15
CA GLY A 83 11.38 28.59 -9.80
C GLY A 83 10.76 27.67 -8.75
N TYR A 84 11.37 27.60 -7.57
CA TYR A 84 10.85 26.86 -6.42
C TYR A 84 9.39 27.19 -6.10
N ARG A 85 8.93 28.42 -6.39
CA ARG A 85 7.53 28.86 -6.24
C ARG A 85 6.56 28.12 -7.18
N ARG A 86 6.97 27.86 -8.43
CA ARG A 86 6.14 27.11 -9.39
C ARG A 86 6.13 25.62 -9.06
N ILE A 87 7.28 25.09 -8.63
CA ILE A 87 7.40 23.71 -8.15
C ILE A 87 6.50 23.51 -6.92
N SER A 88 6.55 24.41 -5.93
CA SER A 88 5.73 24.28 -4.73
C SER A 88 4.24 24.41 -5.02
N HIS A 89 3.81 25.37 -5.85
CA HIS A 89 2.39 25.51 -6.21
C HIS A 89 1.83 24.28 -6.95
N PHE A 90 2.66 23.63 -7.77
CA PHE A 90 2.27 22.39 -8.46
C PHE A 90 2.32 21.17 -7.54
N TYR A 91 3.36 21.04 -6.73
CA TYR A 91 3.63 19.86 -5.93
C TYR A 91 2.83 19.83 -4.62
N PHE A 92 2.54 20.98 -4.01
CA PHE A 92 1.88 21.06 -2.71
C PHE A 92 0.49 20.39 -2.69
N PRO A 93 -0.41 20.61 -3.67
CA PRO A 93 -1.68 19.90 -3.73
C PRO A 93 -1.50 18.38 -3.88
N LEU A 94 -0.55 17.94 -4.70
CA LEU A 94 -0.27 16.51 -4.93
C LEU A 94 0.32 15.86 -3.66
N LEU A 95 1.24 16.55 -2.99
CA LEU A 95 1.82 16.14 -1.72
C LEU A 95 0.75 16.02 -0.64
N LEU A 96 -0.14 17.00 -0.53
CA LEU A 96 -1.22 16.98 0.47
C LEU A 96 -2.13 15.75 0.30
N THR A 97 -2.46 15.38 -0.95
CA THR A 97 -3.22 14.15 -1.21
C THR A 97 -2.48 12.88 -0.78
N SER A 98 -1.16 12.84 -0.97
CA SER A 98 -0.34 11.70 -0.54
C SER A 98 -0.20 11.64 0.97
N ILE A 99 -0.04 12.79 1.64
CA ILE A 99 0.03 12.91 3.10
C ILE A 99 -1.25 12.37 3.73
N ILE A 100 -2.43 12.70 3.20
CA ILE A 100 -3.71 12.19 3.74
C ILE A 100 -3.71 10.66 3.81
N GLY A 101 -3.27 9.98 2.74
CA GLY A 101 -3.18 8.51 2.73
C GLY A 101 -2.13 7.98 3.72
N LEU A 102 -0.98 8.64 3.82
CA LEU A 102 0.09 8.28 4.75
C LEU A 102 -0.31 8.47 6.22
N MET A 103 -1.20 9.42 6.53
CA MET A 103 -1.68 9.70 7.89
C MET A 103 -2.52 8.58 8.50
N VAL A 104 -3.06 7.67 7.69
CA VAL A 104 -3.86 6.55 8.19
C VAL A 104 -3.06 5.69 9.18
N HIS A 105 -1.79 5.41 8.89
CA HIS A 105 -0.98 4.53 9.75
C HIS A 105 -0.63 5.19 11.10
N PRO A 106 -0.05 6.41 11.14
CA PRO A 106 0.18 7.10 12.41
C PRO A 106 -1.10 7.35 13.21
N MET A 107 -2.21 7.65 12.54
CA MET A 107 -3.52 7.82 13.19
C MET A 107 -3.98 6.52 13.87
N LEU A 108 -3.91 5.38 13.18
CA LEU A 108 -4.27 4.08 13.78
C LEU A 108 -3.35 3.73 14.94
N THR A 109 -2.05 3.97 14.83
CA THR A 109 -1.09 3.78 15.93
C THR A 109 -1.47 4.63 17.15
N PHE A 110 -1.76 5.92 16.95
CA PHE A 110 -2.17 6.83 18.02
C PHE A 110 -3.50 6.41 18.67
N PHE A 111 -4.45 5.93 17.87
CA PHE A 111 -5.76 5.48 18.36
C PHE A 111 -5.68 4.16 19.12
N MET A 112 -4.93 3.16 18.61
CA MET A 112 -4.67 1.91 19.31
C MET A 112 -3.93 2.14 20.63
N GLY A 113 -3.00 3.10 20.66
CA GLY A 113 -2.30 3.51 21.87
C GLY A 113 -3.21 4.01 23.01
N ARG A 114 -4.47 4.36 22.71
CA ARG A 114 -5.51 4.78 23.69
C ARG A 114 -6.72 3.84 23.76
N ALA A 115 -6.69 2.72 23.07
CA ALA A 115 -7.79 1.74 23.08
C ALA A 115 -7.56 0.65 24.13
N ALA A 116 -8.44 -0.35 24.20
CA ALA A 116 -8.22 -1.52 25.03
C ALA A 116 -7.03 -2.37 24.52
N SER A 117 -6.23 -2.90 25.45
CA SER A 117 -5.00 -3.66 25.18
C SER A 117 -4.03 -2.97 24.19
N PRO A 118 -3.50 -1.76 24.51
CA PRO A 118 -2.65 -1.00 23.60
C PRO A 118 -1.37 -1.71 23.19
N VAL A 119 -0.68 -2.35 24.15
CA VAL A 119 0.65 -2.95 23.93
C VAL A 119 0.53 -4.16 23.01
N GLU A 120 -0.42 -5.04 23.30
CA GLU A 120 -0.72 -6.24 22.51
C GLU A 120 -1.21 -5.84 21.11
N SER A 121 -2.10 -4.83 21.02
CA SER A 121 -2.60 -4.34 19.75
C SER A 121 -1.48 -3.79 18.86
N LEU A 122 -0.58 -2.97 19.43
CA LEU A 122 0.55 -2.39 18.70
C LEU A 122 1.60 -3.43 18.31
N ALA A 123 1.80 -4.47 19.12
CA ALA A 123 2.71 -5.58 18.79
C ALA A 123 2.18 -6.45 17.64
N VAL A 124 0.87 -6.72 17.63
CA VAL A 124 0.25 -7.64 16.66
C VAL A 124 -0.11 -6.96 15.34
N PHE A 125 -0.42 -5.66 15.36
CA PHE A 125 -0.88 -4.92 14.20
C PHE A 125 0.05 -5.03 12.96
N PRO A 126 1.38 -4.85 13.07
CA PRO A 126 2.27 -4.96 11.91
C PRO A 126 2.27 -6.37 11.29
N VAL A 127 2.15 -7.41 12.13
CA VAL A 127 2.19 -8.82 11.69
C VAL A 127 0.93 -9.18 10.90
N VAL A 128 -0.24 -8.81 11.42
CA VAL A 128 -1.53 -9.00 10.73
C VAL A 128 -1.59 -8.15 9.47
N HIS A 129 -1.14 -6.90 9.54
CA HIS A 129 -1.10 -6.00 8.39
C HIS A 129 -0.19 -6.55 7.28
N ALA A 130 0.99 -7.10 7.62
CA ALA A 130 1.92 -7.69 6.67
C ALA A 130 1.31 -8.91 5.96
N LEU A 131 0.67 -9.82 6.69
CA LEU A 131 -0.03 -10.97 6.09
C LEU A 131 -1.08 -10.52 5.09
N SER A 132 -1.95 -9.58 5.50
CA SER A 132 -2.97 -9.02 4.62
C SER A 132 -2.35 -8.31 3.40
N PHE A 133 -1.23 -7.62 3.59
CA PHE A 133 -0.54 -6.89 2.53
C PHE A 133 -0.04 -7.81 1.40
N ILE A 134 0.43 -9.03 1.71
CA ILE A 134 0.86 -10.01 0.69
C ILE A 134 -0.25 -10.25 -0.35
N PHE A 135 -1.48 -10.47 0.10
CA PHE A 135 -2.62 -10.69 -0.79
C PHE A 135 -3.12 -9.40 -1.45
N ARG A 136 -3.09 -8.27 -0.72
CA ARG A 136 -3.54 -6.97 -1.23
C ARG A 136 -2.58 -6.36 -2.26
N ALA A 137 -1.28 -6.68 -2.19
CA ALA A 137 -0.28 -6.19 -3.12
C ALA A 137 -0.61 -6.55 -4.57
N LEU A 138 -1.23 -7.72 -4.79
CA LEU A 138 -1.74 -8.14 -6.10
C LEU A 138 -2.75 -7.14 -6.68
N GLY A 139 -3.65 -6.63 -5.85
CA GLY A 139 -4.62 -5.60 -6.25
C GLY A 139 -3.97 -4.25 -6.53
N LEU A 140 -2.89 -3.89 -5.82
CA LEU A 140 -2.13 -2.67 -6.11
C LEU A 140 -1.44 -2.77 -7.47
N SER A 141 -0.75 -3.88 -7.75
CA SER A 141 -0.11 -4.12 -9.05
C SER A 141 -1.12 -4.22 -10.19
N TYR A 142 -2.33 -4.74 -9.91
CA TYR A 142 -3.41 -4.80 -10.89
C TYR A 142 -3.83 -3.41 -11.39
N GLN A 143 -3.72 -2.35 -10.57
CA GLN A 143 -4.05 -0.99 -10.98
C GLN A 143 -3.24 -0.55 -12.21
N ASP A 144 -1.93 -0.78 -12.20
CA ASP A 144 -1.03 -0.38 -13.30
C ASP A 144 -1.29 -1.22 -14.56
N ALA A 145 -1.53 -2.52 -14.40
CA ALA A 145 -1.91 -3.40 -15.51
C ALA A 145 -3.25 -3.00 -16.13
N ALA A 146 -4.24 -2.65 -15.30
CA ALA A 146 -5.54 -2.19 -15.77
C ALA A 146 -5.42 -0.87 -16.54
N ILE A 147 -4.63 0.09 -16.07
CA ILE A 147 -4.36 1.35 -16.80
C ILE A 147 -3.71 1.06 -18.17
N ALA A 148 -2.78 0.11 -18.23
CA ALA A 148 -2.09 -0.22 -19.48
C ALA A 148 -2.98 -0.95 -20.50
N LEU A 149 -3.91 -1.78 -20.04
CA LEU A 149 -4.67 -2.72 -20.88
C LEU A 149 -6.13 -2.30 -21.14
N LEU A 150 -6.66 -1.30 -20.44
CA LEU A 150 -8.05 -0.85 -20.58
C LEU A 150 -8.44 -0.49 -22.02
N GLY A 151 -7.46 -0.08 -22.84
CA GLY A 151 -7.67 0.36 -24.22
C GLY A 151 -8.16 1.82 -24.32
N ARG A 152 -8.48 2.23 -25.55
CA ARG A 152 -9.15 3.52 -25.79
C ARG A 152 -10.62 3.35 -25.38
N GLU A 153 -11.21 4.37 -24.76
CA GLU A 153 -12.63 4.36 -24.36
C GLU A 153 -13.10 3.16 -23.50
N ASN A 154 -12.18 2.49 -22.81
CA ASN A 154 -12.44 1.31 -21.97
C ASN A 154 -12.92 0.05 -22.74
N GLU A 155 -12.48 -0.13 -23.99
CA GLU A 155 -12.80 -1.29 -24.84
C GLU A 155 -12.67 -2.65 -24.14
N HIS A 156 -11.60 -2.87 -23.37
CA HIS A 156 -11.32 -4.16 -22.69
C HIS A 156 -11.86 -4.21 -21.26
N PHE A 157 -12.86 -3.39 -20.93
CA PHE A 157 -13.48 -3.38 -19.61
C PHE A 157 -14.00 -4.76 -19.16
N PRO A 158 -14.77 -5.54 -19.97
CA PRO A 158 -15.37 -6.77 -19.47
C PRO A 158 -14.31 -7.86 -19.18
N GLU A 159 -13.25 -7.96 -19.99
CA GLU A 159 -12.15 -8.89 -19.77
C GLU A 159 -11.39 -8.57 -18.49
N LEU A 160 -11.08 -7.29 -18.27
CA LEU A 160 -10.40 -6.83 -17.06
C LEU A 160 -11.31 -6.94 -15.83
N ALA A 161 -12.61 -6.66 -15.95
CA ALA A 161 -13.56 -6.86 -14.85
C ALA A 161 -13.62 -8.34 -14.44
N ARG A 162 -13.66 -9.26 -15.41
CA ARG A 162 -13.64 -10.71 -15.14
C ARG A 162 -12.33 -11.15 -14.50
N PHE A 163 -11.19 -10.69 -15.03
CA PHE A 163 -9.88 -11.00 -14.45
C PHE A 163 -9.75 -10.45 -13.04
N GLY A 164 -10.15 -9.20 -12.80
CA GLY A 164 -10.17 -8.57 -11.49
C GLY A 164 -11.07 -9.29 -10.50
N ALA A 165 -12.24 -9.78 -10.92
CA ALA A 165 -13.11 -10.58 -10.08
C ALA A 165 -12.44 -11.91 -9.66
N VAL A 166 -11.83 -12.63 -10.61
CA VAL A 166 -11.09 -13.87 -10.31
C VAL A 166 -9.90 -13.59 -9.40
N LEU A 167 -9.13 -12.52 -9.65
CA LEU A 167 -7.99 -12.12 -8.84
C LEU A 167 -8.41 -11.77 -7.40
N GLY A 168 -9.48 -10.97 -7.25
CA GLY A 168 -10.02 -10.60 -5.96
C GLY A 168 -10.52 -11.80 -5.17
N LEU A 169 -11.28 -12.69 -5.83
CA LEU A 169 -11.76 -13.94 -5.22
C LEU A 169 -10.61 -14.86 -4.83
N ALA A 170 -9.62 -15.07 -5.71
CA ALA A 170 -8.46 -15.91 -5.42
C ALA A 170 -7.61 -15.36 -4.27
N ALA A 171 -7.35 -14.05 -4.24
CA ALA A 171 -6.60 -13.41 -3.17
C ALA A 171 -7.35 -13.45 -1.83
N THR A 172 -8.66 -13.21 -1.84
CA THR A 172 -9.51 -13.35 -0.65
C THR A 172 -9.61 -14.81 -0.18
N ALA A 173 -9.78 -15.77 -1.09
CA ALA A 173 -9.80 -17.19 -0.76
C ALA A 173 -8.45 -17.66 -0.19
N GLY A 174 -7.33 -17.18 -0.72
CA GLY A 174 -6.00 -17.46 -0.19
C GLY A 174 -5.83 -16.93 1.24
N LEU A 175 -6.22 -15.67 1.50
CA LEU A 175 -6.18 -15.12 2.85
C LEU A 175 -7.17 -15.83 3.79
N ALA A 176 -8.36 -16.20 3.32
CA ALA A 176 -9.33 -16.98 4.07
C ALA A 176 -8.77 -18.36 4.47
N ALA A 177 -8.13 -19.05 3.53
CA ALA A 177 -7.50 -20.34 3.78
C ALA A 177 -6.44 -20.22 4.88
N VAL A 178 -5.64 -19.16 4.90
CA VAL A 178 -4.70 -18.92 6.02
C VAL A 178 -5.45 -18.58 7.31
N ALA A 179 -6.42 -17.67 7.27
CA ALA A 179 -7.10 -17.11 8.46
C ALA A 179 -8.01 -18.10 9.21
N PHE A 180 -8.55 -19.09 8.52
CA PHE A 180 -9.52 -20.06 9.07
C PHE A 180 -8.95 -21.47 9.25
N THR A 181 -7.67 -21.70 8.92
CA THR A 181 -7.01 -22.99 9.12
C THR A 181 -5.86 -22.87 10.12
N PRO A 182 -5.26 -23.98 10.58
CA PRO A 182 -4.06 -23.96 11.44
C PRO A 182 -2.84 -23.27 10.81
N LEU A 183 -2.91 -22.87 9.53
CA LEU A 183 -1.88 -22.05 8.89
C LEU A 183 -1.75 -20.66 9.54
N ALA A 184 -2.81 -20.15 10.20
CA ALA A 184 -2.71 -18.93 10.99
C ALA A 184 -1.68 -19.06 12.11
N ASP A 185 -1.65 -20.19 12.82
CA ASP A 185 -0.72 -20.45 13.92
C ASP A 185 0.72 -20.56 13.38
N VAL A 186 0.90 -21.25 12.24
CA VAL A 186 2.20 -21.32 11.57
C VAL A 186 2.71 -19.92 11.22
N TRP A 187 1.84 -19.04 10.70
CA TRP A 187 2.23 -17.68 10.36
C TRP A 187 2.52 -16.83 11.61
N PHE A 188 1.62 -16.81 12.60
CA PHE A 188 1.72 -15.90 13.75
C PHE A 188 2.74 -16.38 14.78
N VAL A 189 2.76 -17.67 15.11
CA VAL A 189 3.64 -18.22 16.14
C VAL A 189 4.99 -18.62 15.55
N THR A 190 5.02 -19.44 14.50
CA THR A 190 6.28 -20.01 13.99
C THR A 190 7.07 -19.02 13.13
N ILE A 191 6.43 -18.40 12.14
CA ILE A 191 7.12 -17.50 11.19
C ILE A 191 7.34 -16.13 11.83
N SER A 192 6.29 -15.56 12.44
CA SER A 192 6.35 -14.21 13.01
C SER A 192 6.88 -14.17 14.44
N GLY A 193 6.98 -15.32 15.12
CA GLY A 193 7.56 -15.43 16.46
C GLY A 193 6.69 -14.83 17.57
N LEU A 194 5.38 -14.67 17.37
CA LEU A 194 4.49 -14.20 18.43
C LEU A 194 4.32 -15.28 19.50
N SER A 195 4.26 -14.87 20.76
CA SER A 195 3.84 -15.78 21.82
C SER A 195 2.37 -16.20 21.60
N PRO A 196 1.95 -17.39 22.08
CA PRO A 196 0.57 -17.85 21.94
C PRO A 196 -0.46 -16.84 22.46
N GLU A 197 -0.13 -16.10 23.52
CA GLU A 197 -0.97 -15.06 24.10
C GLU A 197 -1.15 -13.89 23.13
N LEU A 198 -0.08 -13.40 22.50
CA LEU A 198 -0.14 -12.34 21.49
C LEU A 198 -0.83 -12.81 20.21
N ALA A 199 -0.61 -14.06 19.80
CA ALA A 199 -1.27 -14.64 18.63
C ALA A 199 -2.80 -14.67 18.79
N SER A 200 -3.31 -14.83 20.01
CA SER A 200 -4.77 -14.79 20.27
C SER A 200 -5.42 -13.46 19.84
N PHE A 201 -4.68 -12.35 19.90
CA PHE A 201 -5.12 -11.03 19.43
C PHE A 201 -5.10 -10.90 17.90
N ALA A 202 -4.45 -11.79 17.17
CA ALA A 202 -4.26 -11.71 15.71
C ALA A 202 -5.36 -12.41 14.91
N TYR A 203 -5.94 -13.50 15.44
CA TYR A 203 -6.85 -14.37 14.69
C TYR A 203 -8.13 -13.66 14.25
N THR A 204 -8.84 -13.02 15.19
CA THR A 204 -10.10 -12.31 14.89
C THR A 204 -9.88 -11.16 13.89
N PRO A 205 -8.91 -10.26 14.09
CA PRO A 205 -8.55 -9.27 13.08
C PRO A 205 -8.26 -9.82 11.69
N THR A 206 -7.55 -10.95 11.61
CA THR A 206 -7.17 -11.54 10.32
C THR A 206 -8.39 -12.06 9.57
N ARG A 207 -9.35 -12.67 10.27
CA ARG A 207 -10.63 -13.11 9.70
C ARG A 207 -11.44 -11.93 9.17
N ILE A 208 -11.43 -10.79 9.86
CA ILE A 208 -12.10 -9.55 9.41
C ILE A 208 -11.45 -9.02 8.11
N LEU A 209 -10.13 -9.14 7.98
CA LEU A 209 -9.39 -8.68 6.81
C LEU A 209 -9.55 -9.55 5.56
N VAL A 210 -10.19 -10.71 5.65
CA VAL A 210 -10.35 -11.64 4.51
C VAL A 210 -11.04 -10.97 3.31
N ILE A 211 -11.96 -10.04 3.54
CA ILE A 211 -12.66 -9.30 2.47
C ILE A 211 -11.80 -8.20 1.82
N LEU A 212 -10.72 -7.79 2.48
CA LEU A 212 -9.94 -6.62 2.11
C LEU A 212 -9.15 -6.76 0.79
N PRO A 213 -8.59 -7.93 0.42
CA PRO A 213 -8.01 -8.15 -0.91
C PRO A 213 -9.01 -7.89 -2.03
N ALA A 214 -10.22 -8.46 -1.97
CA ALA A 214 -11.27 -8.22 -2.98
C ALA A 214 -11.64 -6.73 -3.09
N LEU A 215 -11.85 -6.05 -1.96
CA LEU A 215 -12.10 -4.60 -1.95
C LEU A 215 -10.91 -3.80 -2.51
N SER A 216 -9.68 -4.26 -2.28
CA SER A 216 -8.48 -3.60 -2.81
C SER A 216 -8.39 -3.73 -4.33
N VAL A 217 -8.69 -4.91 -4.89
CA VAL A 217 -8.73 -5.13 -6.35
C VAL A 217 -9.83 -4.28 -6.98
N LEU A 218 -11.03 -4.24 -6.39
CA LEU A 218 -12.14 -3.43 -6.88
C LEU A 218 -11.79 -1.93 -6.86
N LEU A 219 -11.27 -1.43 -5.74
CA LEU A 219 -10.85 -0.03 -5.63
C LEU A 219 -9.77 0.33 -6.65
N SER A 220 -8.75 -0.53 -6.81
CA SER A 220 -7.70 -0.37 -7.80
C SER A 220 -8.25 -0.29 -9.22
N PHE A 221 -9.22 -1.14 -9.56
CA PHE A 221 -9.86 -1.13 -10.88
C PHE A 221 -10.67 0.15 -11.12
N GLN A 222 -11.47 0.57 -10.13
CA GLN A 222 -12.23 1.83 -10.21
C GLN A 222 -11.30 3.04 -10.40
N ARG A 223 -10.17 3.06 -9.69
CA ARG A 223 -9.13 4.10 -9.84
C ARG A 223 -8.50 4.08 -11.22
N ALA A 224 -8.16 2.89 -11.74
CA ALA A 224 -7.61 2.73 -13.08
C ALA A 224 -8.53 3.33 -14.17
N ILE A 225 -9.83 3.01 -14.13
CA ILE A 225 -10.82 3.54 -15.08
C ILE A 225 -10.90 5.07 -14.99
N LEU A 226 -11.03 5.62 -13.78
CA LEU A 226 -11.13 7.07 -13.57
C LEU A 226 -9.85 7.82 -13.99
N MET A 227 -8.68 7.21 -13.80
CA MET A 227 -7.40 7.75 -14.25
C MET A 227 -7.29 7.74 -15.78
N GLN A 228 -7.69 6.66 -16.46
CA GLN A 228 -7.73 6.57 -17.92
C GLN A 228 -8.55 7.72 -18.53
N SER A 229 -9.71 7.98 -17.93
CA SER A 229 -10.65 9.02 -18.38
C SER A 229 -10.32 10.41 -17.84
N ARG A 230 -9.17 10.59 -17.18
CA ARG A 230 -8.68 11.86 -16.62
C ARG A 230 -9.61 12.51 -15.58
N VAL A 231 -10.46 11.73 -14.92
CA VAL A 231 -11.39 12.18 -13.86
C VAL A 231 -10.83 11.78 -12.50
N THR A 232 -9.85 12.53 -11.97
CA THR A 232 -9.14 12.17 -10.74
C THR A 232 -9.73 12.75 -9.45
N ARG A 233 -10.55 13.81 -9.53
CA ARG A 233 -11.17 14.44 -8.34
C ARG A 233 -11.96 13.45 -7.46
N PRO A 234 -12.77 12.52 -7.99
CA PRO A 234 -13.47 11.53 -7.18
C PRO A 234 -12.52 10.59 -6.42
N ILE A 235 -11.33 10.30 -6.97
CA ILE A 235 -10.34 9.44 -6.30
C ILE A 235 -9.84 10.09 -5.01
N THR A 236 -9.59 11.40 -5.04
CA THR A 236 -9.20 12.18 -3.85
C THR A 236 -10.32 12.19 -2.82
N VAL A 237 -11.57 12.41 -3.24
CA VAL A 237 -12.73 12.41 -2.33
C VAL A 237 -12.96 11.04 -1.70
N ALA A 238 -12.85 9.96 -2.48
CA ALA A 238 -12.93 8.59 -1.97
C ALA A 238 -11.86 8.32 -0.91
N THR A 239 -10.63 8.81 -1.14
CA THR A 239 -9.54 8.68 -0.17
C THR A 239 -9.83 9.46 1.12
N MET A 240 -10.38 10.68 1.03
CA MET A 240 -10.81 11.42 2.22
C MET A 240 -11.95 10.72 2.97
N ILE A 241 -12.91 10.13 2.25
CA ILE A 241 -13.98 9.30 2.83
C ILE A 241 -13.38 8.09 3.55
N GLU A 242 -12.40 7.41 2.94
CA GLU A 242 -11.71 6.28 3.56
C GLU A 242 -11.06 6.68 4.89
N VAL A 243 -10.24 7.73 4.88
CA VAL A 243 -9.54 8.20 6.10
C VAL A 243 -10.52 8.68 7.16
N GLY A 244 -11.53 9.46 6.77
CA GLY A 244 -12.56 9.95 7.68
C GLY A 244 -13.37 8.81 8.30
N ALA A 245 -13.78 7.84 7.49
CA ALA A 245 -14.51 6.65 7.96
C ALA A 245 -13.65 5.77 8.88
N ILE A 246 -12.37 5.58 8.56
CA ILE A 246 -11.44 4.87 9.46
C ILE A 246 -11.42 5.57 10.82
N ALA A 247 -11.33 6.91 10.82
CA ALA A 247 -11.26 7.66 12.05
C ALA A 247 -12.55 7.55 12.88
N THR A 248 -13.72 7.78 12.26
CA THR A 248 -15.00 7.75 12.96
C THR A 248 -15.38 6.35 13.45
N LEU A 249 -15.18 5.33 12.61
CA LEU A 249 -15.45 3.94 13.00
C LEU A 249 -14.51 3.48 14.12
N PHE A 250 -13.25 3.94 14.14
CA PHE A 250 -12.34 3.59 15.22
C PHE A 250 -12.79 4.23 16.53
N ILE A 251 -13.12 5.53 16.51
CA ILE A 251 -13.58 6.23 17.71
C ILE A 251 -14.81 5.53 18.30
N ALA A 252 -15.78 5.15 17.44
CA ALA A 252 -16.96 4.42 17.87
C ALA A 252 -16.64 3.01 18.42
N GLY A 253 -15.86 2.21 17.69
CA GLY A 253 -15.55 0.82 18.08
C GLY A 253 -14.53 0.71 19.22
N GLY A 254 -13.40 1.38 19.08
CA GLY A 254 -12.27 1.31 20.01
C GLY A 254 -12.52 2.09 21.29
N TRP A 255 -13.02 3.33 21.22
CA TRP A 255 -13.14 4.19 22.41
C TRP A 255 -14.51 4.11 23.08
N TRP A 256 -15.60 4.03 22.31
CA TRP A 256 -16.95 3.97 22.93
C TRP A 256 -17.39 2.55 23.26
N LEU A 257 -17.21 1.59 22.34
CA LEU A 257 -17.58 0.19 22.55
C LEU A 257 -16.50 -0.62 23.29
N GLY A 258 -15.32 -0.03 23.52
CA GLY A 258 -14.22 -0.65 24.27
C GLY A 258 -13.59 -1.86 23.57
N TRP A 259 -13.66 -1.94 22.24
CA TRP A 259 -13.01 -3.02 21.50
C TRP A 259 -11.49 -2.97 21.65
N VAL A 260 -10.88 -4.16 21.58
CA VAL A 260 -9.43 -4.31 21.46
C VAL A 260 -8.92 -3.46 20.29
N GLY A 261 -7.88 -2.67 20.53
CA GLY A 261 -7.39 -1.66 19.58
C GLY A 261 -7.12 -2.21 18.18
N VAL A 262 -6.44 -3.36 18.06
CA VAL A 262 -6.15 -3.97 16.75
C VAL A 262 -7.41 -4.42 16.00
N THR A 263 -8.42 -4.92 16.72
CA THR A 263 -9.70 -5.32 16.12
C THR A 263 -10.45 -4.09 15.62
N ALA A 264 -10.54 -3.04 16.44
CA ALA A 264 -11.13 -1.77 16.03
C ALA A 264 -10.40 -1.18 14.81
N ALA A 265 -9.07 -1.21 14.78
CA ALA A 265 -8.27 -0.73 13.66
C ALA A 265 -8.66 -1.39 12.34
N PHE A 266 -8.74 -2.72 12.32
CA PHE A 266 -8.99 -3.45 11.08
C PHE A 266 -10.47 -3.46 10.66
N VAL A 267 -11.42 -3.42 11.61
CA VAL A 267 -12.84 -3.17 11.28
C VAL A 267 -13.00 -1.81 10.62
N SER A 268 -12.41 -0.77 11.21
CA SER A 268 -12.43 0.59 10.65
C SER A 268 -11.76 0.66 9.28
N TYR A 269 -10.66 -0.07 9.09
CA TYR A 269 -9.97 -0.16 7.81
C TYR A 269 -10.84 -0.81 6.72
N VAL A 270 -11.50 -1.92 7.03
CA VAL A 270 -12.44 -2.58 6.12
C VAL A 270 -13.65 -1.69 5.82
N GLY A 271 -14.24 -1.06 6.85
CA GLY A 271 -15.38 -0.17 6.70
C GLY A 271 -15.05 1.07 5.86
N GLY A 272 -13.93 1.73 6.13
CA GLY A 272 -13.47 2.87 5.34
C GLY A 272 -13.18 2.49 3.89
N ARG A 273 -12.55 1.33 3.67
CA ARG A 273 -12.32 0.81 2.32
C ARG A 273 -13.63 0.52 1.58
N ALA A 274 -14.61 -0.10 2.24
CA ALA A 274 -15.91 -0.38 1.66
C ALA A 274 -16.66 0.90 1.27
N LEU A 275 -16.69 1.92 2.14
CA LEU A 275 -17.32 3.21 1.87
C LEU A 275 -16.65 3.97 0.71
N SER A 276 -15.33 3.99 0.68
CA SER A 276 -14.53 4.57 -0.42
C SER A 276 -14.83 3.89 -1.75
N THR A 277 -14.88 2.56 -1.76
CA THR A 277 -15.19 1.76 -2.94
C THR A 277 -16.63 1.99 -3.42
N ALA A 278 -17.60 2.05 -2.49
CA ALA A 278 -18.99 2.33 -2.80
C ALA A 278 -19.19 3.73 -3.39
N TYR A 279 -18.49 4.74 -2.88
CA TYR A 279 -18.54 6.12 -3.38
C TYR A 279 -18.04 6.24 -4.84
N LEU A 280 -17.06 5.43 -5.25
CA LEU A 280 -16.54 5.46 -6.61
C LEU A 280 -17.43 4.76 -7.64
N VAL A 281 -18.32 3.84 -7.24
CA VAL A 281 -19.24 3.13 -8.15
C VAL A 281 -20.02 4.06 -9.09
N PRO A 282 -20.76 5.09 -8.61
CA PRO A 282 -21.51 5.97 -9.50
C PRO A 282 -20.61 6.79 -10.42
N HIS A 283 -19.40 7.14 -10.00
CA HIS A 283 -18.44 7.89 -10.80
C HIS A 283 -17.88 7.05 -11.95
N VAL A 284 -17.57 5.78 -11.68
CA VAL A 284 -17.14 4.82 -12.70
C VAL A 284 -18.26 4.56 -13.70
N ARG A 285 -19.50 4.35 -13.23
CA ARG A 285 -20.66 4.12 -14.12
C ARG A 285 -20.95 5.28 -15.09
N ARG A 286 -20.64 6.52 -14.72
CA ARG A 286 -20.80 7.69 -15.59
C ARG A 286 -19.75 7.78 -16.70
N VAL A 287 -18.61 7.13 -16.49
CA VAL A 287 -17.44 7.20 -17.37
C VAL A 287 -17.38 6.00 -18.31
N LEU A 288 -17.92 4.85 -17.88
CA LEU A 288 -18.12 3.73 -18.78
C LEU A 288 -19.23 4.09 -19.78
N PRO A 289 -19.01 3.92 -21.09
CA PRO A 289 -20.08 4.04 -22.06
C PRO A 289 -21.20 3.08 -21.65
N ALA A 290 -22.46 3.54 -21.72
CA ALA A 290 -23.61 2.66 -21.53
C ALA A 290 -23.41 1.46 -22.42
N THR A 291 -23.27 0.29 -21.80
CA THR A 291 -23.06 -0.98 -22.50
C THR A 291 -24.22 -1.08 -23.48
N ARG A 292 -23.94 -0.91 -24.77
CA ARG A 292 -24.92 -1.17 -25.82
C ARG A 292 -25.15 -2.67 -25.79
N GLU A 293 -26.15 -3.09 -25.02
CA GLU A 293 -26.89 -4.32 -25.30
C GLU A 293 -27.64 -4.18 -26.63
#